data_AF-A0A1F8Q645-F1
#
_entry.id   AF-A0A1F8Q645-F1
#
_cell.length_a   1.000
_cell.length_b   1.000
_cell.length_c   1.000
_cell.angle_alpha   90.00
_cell.angle_beta   90.00
_cell.angle_gamma   90.00
#
_symmetry.space_group_name_H-M   'P 1'
#
loop_
_entity.id
_entity.type
_entity.pdbx_description
1 polymer ?
#
loop_
_entity_poly.entity_id
_entity_poly.type
_entity_poly.pdbx_seq_one_letter_code
_entity_poly.pdbx_strand_id
1 'polypeptide(L)' 'MAFTLETTLGELLDNPQAKALLDQQLPGLSTNPLAAMAKGMSLNMILSMPQAAQFGLTKEKAGEILAEINKQL' A
#
# COMPACT_ATOMS: atom_id res chain seq x y z
N MET A 1 -12.60 -4.31 -10.18
CA MET A 1 -12.04 -5.40 -9.35
C MET A 1 -11.63 -4.78 -8.03
N ALA A 2 -11.94 -5.41 -6.89
CA ALA A 2 -11.55 -4.88 -5.58
C ALA A 2 -10.06 -5.16 -5.31
N PHE A 3 -9.35 -4.17 -4.77
CA PHE A 3 -7.99 -4.36 -4.26
C PHE A 3 -8.02 -5.14 -2.94
N THR A 4 -7.03 -5.99 -2.74
CA THR A 4 -6.91 -6.85 -1.55
C THR A 4 -5.47 -6.85 -1.05
N LEU A 5 -5.19 -7.58 0.03
CA LEU A 5 -3.83 -7.77 0.52
C LEU A 5 -2.93 -8.54 -0.47
N GLU A 6 -3.53 -9.27 -1.41
CA GLU A 6 -2.77 -9.97 -2.46
C GLU A 6 -2.44 -9.06 -3.65
N THR A 7 -3.03 -7.87 -3.73
CA THR A 7 -2.67 -6.85 -4.72
C THR A 7 -1.25 -6.37 -4.48
N THR A 8 -0.51 -6.16 -5.57
CA THR A 8 0.85 -5.62 -5.51
C THR A 8 0.86 -4.13 -5.17
N LEU A 9 1.93 -3.67 -4.51
CA LEU A 9 2.10 -2.24 -4.26
C LEU A 9 2.15 -1.44 -5.57
N GLY A 10 2.72 -2.01 -6.64
CA GLY A 10 2.76 -1.40 -7.97
C GLY A 10 1.36 -1.11 -8.53
N GLU A 11 0.46 -2.09 -8.50
CA GLU A 11 -0.92 -1.92 -8.97
C GLU A 11 -1.67 -0.80 -8.22
N LEU A 12 -1.42 -0.65 -6.92
CA LEU A 12 -2.00 0.44 -6.14
C LEU A 12 -1.38 1.79 -6.49
N LEU A 13 -0.07 1.84 -6.73
CA LEU A 13 0.62 3.08 -7.11
C LEU A 13 0.31 3.54 -8.54
N ASP A 14 -0.06 2.60 -9.42
CA ASP A 14 -0.51 2.89 -10.79
C ASP A 14 -1.94 3.44 -10.84
N ASN A 15 -2.75 3.19 -9.79
CA ASN A 15 -4.07 3.80 -9.63
C ASN A 15 -3.94 5.18 -8.95
N PRO A 16 -4.34 6.29 -9.60
CA PRO A 16 -4.18 7.64 -9.05
C PRO A 16 -4.90 7.87 -7.71
N GLN A 17 -6.08 7.27 -7.51
CA GLN A 17 -6.85 7.41 -6.27
C GLN A 17 -6.19 6.63 -5.13
N ALA A 18 -5.80 5.39 -5.40
CA ALA A 18 -5.08 4.55 -4.44
C ALA A 18 -3.75 5.17 -4.04
N LYS A 19 -2.99 5.67 -5.01
CA LYS A 19 -1.75 6.42 -4.77
C LYS A 19 -1.98 7.64 -3.88
N ALA A 20 -2.99 8.47 -4.17
CA ALA A 20 -3.28 9.65 -3.37
C ALA A 20 -3.60 9.31 -1.92
N LEU A 21 -4.38 8.24 -1.67
CA LEU A 21 -4.69 7.80 -0.32
C LEU A 21 -3.45 7.21 0.39
N LEU A 22 -2.65 6.41 -0.32
CA LEU A 22 -1.39 5.87 0.19
C LEU A 22 -0.42 6.98 0.59
N ASP A 23 -0.25 8.01 -0.25
CA ASP A 23 0.63 9.14 0.05
C ASP A 23 0.14 9.97 1.25
N GLN A 24 -1.19 10.07 1.46
CA GLN A 24 -1.77 10.72 2.63
C GLN A 24 -1.57 9.92 3.92
N GLN A 25 -1.73 8.60 3.86
CA GLN A 25 -1.65 7.73 5.05
C GLN A 25 -0.20 7.34 5.38
N LEU A 26 0.67 7.27 4.38
CA LEU A 26 2.06 6.81 4.47
C LEU A 26 2.99 7.83 3.80
N PRO A 27 3.17 9.02 4.40
CA PRO A 27 4.00 10.07 3.84
C PRO A 27 5.43 9.56 3.65
N GLY A 28 5.97 9.77 2.44
CA GLY A 28 7.31 9.32 2.06
C GLY A 28 7.37 7.92 1.47
N LEU A 29 6.28 7.15 1.42
CA LEU A 29 6.27 5.82 0.80
C LEU A 29 6.65 5.90 -0.68
N SER A 30 6.00 6.75 -1.47
CA SER A 30 6.22 6.86 -2.92
C SER A 30 7.62 7.33 -3.32
N THR A 31 8.35 7.98 -2.40
CA THR A 31 9.71 8.49 -2.61
C THR A 31 10.78 7.61 -1.96
N ASN A 32 10.39 6.58 -1.21
CA ASN A 32 11.30 5.67 -0.53
C ASN A 32 11.91 4.67 -1.53
N PRO A 33 13.25 4.52 -1.60
CA PRO A 33 13.91 3.52 -2.44
C PRO A 33 13.40 2.08 -2.20
N LEU A 34 13.04 1.75 -0.95
CA LEU A 34 12.48 0.45 -0.59
C LEU A 34 11.08 0.24 -1.18
N ALA A 35 10.28 1.30 -1.31
CA ALA A 35 8.97 1.19 -1.94
C ALA A 35 9.09 0.90 -3.44
N ALA A 36 10.11 1.44 -4.11
CA ALA A 36 10.40 1.10 -5.50
C ALA A 36 10.71 -0.40 -5.68
N MET A 37 11.46 -0.99 -4.74
CA MET A 37 11.73 -2.43 -4.72
C MET A 37 10.49 -3.25 -4.36
N ALA A 38 9.64 -2.74 -3.47
CA ALA A 38 8.41 -3.39 -3.03
C ALA A 38 7.27 -3.32 -4.06
N LYS A 39 7.39 -2.56 -5.16
CA LYS A 39 6.35 -2.47 -6.21
C LYS A 39 5.91 -3.82 -6.76
N GLY A 40 6.83 -4.77 -6.88
CA GLY A 40 6.53 -6.13 -7.36
C GLY A 40 6.01 -7.09 -6.29
N MET A 41 5.89 -6.65 -5.04
CA MET A 41 5.46 -7.47 -3.91
C MET A 41 3.99 -7.21 -3.58
N SER A 42 3.28 -8.25 -3.13
CA SER A 42 1.93 -8.09 -2.58
C SER A 42 1.97 -7.32 -1.26
N LEU A 43 0.88 -6.60 -0.94
CA LEU A 43 0.76 -5.94 0.37
C LEU A 43 0.95 -6.93 1.53
N ASN A 44 0.43 -8.15 1.40
CA ASN A 44 0.59 -9.20 2.41
C ASN A 44 2.06 -9.56 2.64
N MET A 45 2.85 -9.67 1.55
CA MET A 45 4.28 -9.91 1.66
C MET A 45 5.00 -8.73 2.32
N ILE A 46 4.67 -7.49 1.95
CA ILE A 46 5.26 -6.29 2.55
C ILE A 46 4.95 -6.23 4.05
N LEU A 47 3.69 -6.50 4.44
CA LEU A 47 3.24 -6.53 5.84
C LEU A 47 3.94 -7.59 6.69
N SER A 48 4.44 -8.67 6.07
CA SER A 48 5.24 -9.67 6.78
C SER A 48 6.65 -9.17 7.14
N MET A 49 7.09 -8.07 6.51
CA MET A 49 8.41 -7.49 6.76
C MET A 49 8.36 -6.53 7.95
N PRO A 50 9.31 -6.61 8.90
CA PRO A 50 9.37 -5.71 10.06
C PRO A 50 9.42 -4.23 9.67
N GLN A 51 10.02 -3.91 8.52
CA GLN A 51 10.15 -2.56 8.01
C GLN A 51 8.78 -1.92 7.70
N ALA A 52 7.78 -2.69 7.25
CA ALA A 52 6.45 -2.14 6.96
C ALA A 52 5.82 -1.49 8.20
N ALA A 53 5.93 -2.17 9.35
CA ALA A 53 5.46 -1.62 10.62
C ALA A 53 6.23 -0.37 11.04
N GLN A 54 7.53 -0.27 10.74
CA GLN A 54 8.34 0.93 11.00
C GLN A 54 7.88 2.14 10.18
N PHE A 55 7.32 1.91 8.99
CA PHE A 55 6.70 2.94 8.16
C PHE A 55 5.21 3.18 8.49
N GLY A 56 4.68 2.55 9.55
CA GLY A 56 3.27 2.68 9.93
C GLY A 56 2.30 1.86 9.08
N LEU A 57 2.80 1.00 8.18
CA LEU A 57 1.99 0.08 7.40
C LEU A 57 1.78 -1.21 8.20
N THR A 58 0.67 -1.29 8.93
CA THR A 58 0.21 -2.49 9.64
C THR A 58 -0.92 -3.18 8.88
N LYS A 59 -1.24 -4.43 9.24
CA LYS A 59 -2.34 -5.17 8.59
C LYS A 59 -3.69 -4.47 8.75
N GLU A 60 -3.91 -3.86 9.91
CA GLU A 60 -5.09 -3.05 10.19
C GLU A 60 -5.14 -1.81 9.28
N LYS A 61 -4.06 -1.01 9.26
CA LYS A 61 -3.97 0.19 8.42
C LYS A 61 -4.11 -0.14 6.93
N ALA A 62 -3.48 -1.22 6.46
CA ALA A 62 -3.62 -1.70 5.09
C ALA A 62 -5.08 -2.08 4.77
N GLY A 63 -5.78 -2.73 5.71
CA GLY A 63 -7.20 -3.05 5.58
C GLY A 63 -8.08 -1.81 5.46
N GLU A 64 -7.84 -0.79 6.30
CA GLU A 64 -8.53 0.50 6.23
C GLU A 64 -8.32 1.19 4.87
N ILE A 65 -7.06 1.28 4.43
CA ILE A 65 -6.67 1.87 3.15
C ILE A 65 -7.37 1.16 2.00
N LEU A 66 -7.29 -0.17 1.95
CA LEU A 66 -7.93 -0.97 0.90
C LEU A 66 -9.45 -0.82 0.91
N ALA A 67 -10.08 -0.81 2.08
CA ALA A 67 -11.52 -0.60 2.19
C ALA A 67 -11.92 0.79 1.64
N GLU A 68 -11.14 1.82 1.94
CA GLU A 68 -11.42 3.17 1.47
C GLU A 68 -11.19 3.32 -0.04
N ILE A 69 -10.11 2.76 -0.59
CA ILE A 69 -9.88 2.73 -2.03
C ILE A 69 -11.03 2.00 -2.73
N ASN A 70 -11.45 0.85 -2.21
CA ASN A 70 -12.51 0.05 -2.81
C ASN A 70 -13.89 0.72 -2.79
N LYS A 71 -14.15 1.66 -1.88
CA LYS A 71 -15.39 2.47 -1.89
C LYS A 71 -15.41 3.49 -3.01
N GLN A 72 -14.24 3.87 -3.54
CA GLN A 72 -14.09 4.92 -4.55
C GLN A 72 -13.82 4.38 -5.97
N LEU A 73 -13.73 3.05 -6.12
CA LEU A 73 -13.69 2.32 -7.40
C LEU A 73 -15.05 2.27 -8.09
#